data_AF-A0A2K9E606-F1
#
_entry.id   AF-A0A2K9E606-F1
#
_cell.length_a   1.000
_cell.length_b   1.000
_cell.length_c   1.000
_cell.angle_alpha   90.00
_cell.angle_beta   90.00
_cell.angle_gamma   90.00
#
_symmetry.space_group_name_H-M   'P 1'
#
loop_
_entity.id
_entity.type
_entity.pdbx_description
1 polymer ?
#
loop_
_entity_poly.entity_id
_entity_poly.type
_entity_poly.pdbx_seq_one_letter_code
_entity_poly.pdbx_strand_id
1 'polypeptide(L)'
;MKIYTYEKALFVFCNRQMNKLKVLHFDNGFWLYYYRLEENKFKWPMTKDEALKVDVDELKWLLKGYEVRTTSKFKSVKGRKYF
;
A
#
# COMPACT_ATOMS: atom_id res chain seq x y z
N MET A 1 -20.62 -20.45 3.09
CA MET A 1 -19.62 -19.39 2.82
C MET A 1 -18.30 -20.10 2.53
N LYS A 2 -17.99 -20.31 1.25
CA LYS A 2 -16.78 -21.05 0.80
C LYS A 2 -15.64 -20.04 0.77
N ILE A 3 -14.77 -20.09 1.77
CA ILE A 3 -13.52 -19.33 1.78
C ILE A 3 -12.62 -20.06 0.77
N TYR A 4 -12.32 -19.43 -0.35
CA TYR A 4 -11.44 -20.04 -1.35
C TYR A 4 -10.08 -20.30 -0.70
N THR A 5 -9.77 -21.58 -0.56
CA THR A 5 -8.49 -22.12 -0.11
C THR A 5 -7.40 -21.61 -1.08
N TYR A 6 -6.50 -20.76 -0.57
CA TYR A 6 -5.37 -20.12 -1.27
C TYR A 6 -5.69 -18.98 -2.24
N GLU A 7 -6.36 -17.91 -1.79
CA GLU A 7 -6.13 -16.62 -2.45
C GLU A 7 -4.63 -16.30 -2.39
N LYS A 8 -4.01 -16.03 -3.55
CA LYS A 8 -2.60 -15.61 -3.66
C LYS A 8 -2.43 -14.25 -2.98
N ALA A 9 -2.32 -14.27 -1.66
CA ALA A 9 -2.17 -13.07 -0.84
C ALA A 9 -0.70 -12.68 -0.76
N LEU A 10 -0.44 -11.39 -0.92
CA LEU A 10 0.85 -10.78 -0.64
C LEU A 10 0.74 -10.02 0.68
N PHE A 11 1.60 -10.35 1.64
CA PHE A 11 1.68 -9.59 2.86
C PHE A 11 2.88 -8.65 2.80
N VAL A 12 2.61 -7.35 2.84
CA VAL A 12 3.65 -6.33 2.79
C VAL A 12 3.82 -5.72 4.17
N PHE A 13 5.06 -5.68 4.65
CA PHE A 13 5.41 -5.15 5.96
C PHE A 13 6.51 -4.11 5.81
N CYS A 14 6.46 -3.09 6.66
CA CYS A 14 7.52 -2.10 6.77
C CYS A 14 8.12 -2.13 8.18
N ASN A 15 9.43 -1.89 8.30
CA ASN A 15 10.10 -1.84 9.60
C ASN A 15 9.77 -0.53 10.35
N ARG A 16 10.10 -0.46 11.65
CA ARG A 16 9.86 0.73 12.48
C ARG A 16 10.52 2.01 11.93
N GLN A 17 11.68 1.88 11.27
CA GLN A 17 12.37 3.03 10.67
C GLN A 17 11.80 3.44 9.31
N MET A 18 10.84 2.68 8.79
CA MET A 18 10.17 2.88 7.51
C MET A 18 11.12 2.92 6.30
N ASN A 19 12.28 2.28 6.37
CA ASN A 19 13.28 2.25 5.29
C ASN A 19 13.48 0.83 4.70
N LYS A 20 12.79 -0.17 5.25
CA LYS A 20 12.86 -1.56 4.80
C LYS A 20 11.45 -2.10 4.61
N LEU A 21 11.23 -2.69 3.46
CA LEU A 21 9.99 -3.33 3.07
C LEU A 21 10.23 -4.83 2.88
N LYS A 22 9.33 -5.63 3.43
CA LYS A 22 9.32 -7.09 3.31
C LYS A 22 8.02 -7.51 2.66
N VAL A 23 8.09 -8.27 1.57
CA VAL A 23 6.92 -8.88 0.95
C VAL A 23 6.98 -10.38 1.16
N LEU A 24 5.99 -10.92 1.85
CA LEU A 24 5.80 -12.34 2.01
C LEU A 24 4.78 -12.82 0.97
N HIS A 25 5.20 -13.77 0.14
CA HIS A 25 4.38 -14.39 -0.87
C HIS A 25 4.34 -15.90 -0.62
N PHE A 26 3.14 -16.48 -0.56
CA PHE A 26 2.97 -17.92 -0.39
C PHE A 26 2.43 -18.56 -1.67
N ASP A 27 3.11 -19.61 -2.11
CA ASP A 27 2.70 -20.49 -3.20
C ASP A 27 2.86 -21.94 -2.72
N ASN A 28 3.81 -22.72 -3.26
CA ASN A 28 4.17 -24.05 -2.72
C ASN A 28 5.12 -23.99 -1.48
N GLY A 29 5.49 -22.78 -1.09
CA GLY A 29 6.39 -22.43 0.00
C GLY A 29 6.33 -20.91 0.20
N PHE A 30 7.18 -20.36 1.08
CA PHE A 30 7.23 -18.91 1.29
C PHE A 30 8.40 -18.27 0.55
N TRP A 31 8.11 -17.18 -0.15
CA TRP A 31 9.09 -16.25 -0.69
C TRP A 31 9.12 -14.99 0.18
N LEU A 32 10.31 -14.53 0.50
CA LEU A 32 10.50 -13.27 1.21
C LEU A 32 11.31 -12.31 0.34
N TYR A 33 10.63 -11.32 -0.23
CA TYR A 33 11.30 -10.23 -0.92
C TYR A 33 11.71 -9.17 0.11
N TYR A 34 12.99 -8.79 0.08
CA TYR A 34 13.54 -7.78 0.98
C TYR A 34 14.03 -6.58 0.16
N TYR A 35 13.43 -5.43 0.42
CA TYR A 35 13.75 -4.18 -0.26
C TYR A 35 14.15 -3.12 0.78
N ARG A 36 15.31 -2.49 0.57
CA ARG A 36 15.86 -1.48 1.48
C ARG A 36 16.14 -0.21 0.69
N LEU A 37 15.68 0.91 1.24
CA LEU A 37 16.13 2.23 0.80
C LEU A 37 17.44 2.55 1.53
N GLU A 38 18.46 2.92 0.77
CA GLU A 38 19.72 3.41 1.33
C GLU A 38 19.55 4.83 1.89
N GLU A 39 18.70 5.63 1.24
CA GLU A 39 18.33 6.98 1.66
C GLU A 39 16.81 7.14 1.61
N ASN A 40 16.24 7.91 2.54
CA ASN A 40 14.79 8.16 2.73
C ASN A 40 13.99 7.06 3.46
N LYS A 41 12.69 7.30 3.59
CA LYS A 41 11.69 6.45 4.23
C LYS A 41 10.46 6.33 3.35
N PHE A 42 9.84 5.17 3.35
CA PHE A 42 8.51 4.95 2.78
C PHE A 42 7.47 5.79 3.54
N LYS A 43 6.52 6.34 2.78
CA LYS A 43 5.32 6.95 3.35
C LYS A 43 4.29 5.87 3.64
N TRP A 44 4.62 5.04 4.63
CA TRP A 44 3.83 3.87 5.00
C TRP A 44 2.53 4.28 5.72
N PRO A 45 1.40 3.59 5.47
CA PRO A 45 0.15 3.83 6.21
C PRO A 45 0.34 3.65 7.72
N MET A 46 -0.13 4.62 8.52
CA MET A 46 0.12 4.62 9.96
C MET A 46 -0.95 3.84 10.75
N THR A 47 -2.11 3.59 10.14
CA THR A 47 -3.19 2.82 10.74
C THR A 47 -3.41 1.48 10.05
N LYS A 48 -3.90 0.48 10.80
CA LYS A 48 -4.22 -0.85 10.25
C LYS A 48 -5.29 -0.77 9.16
N ASP A 49 -6.30 0.07 9.36
CA ASP A 49 -7.40 0.24 8.40
C ASP A 49 -6.93 0.88 7.08
N GLU A 50 -5.96 1.80 7.14
CA GLU A 50 -5.36 2.34 5.92
C GLU A 50 -4.55 1.28 5.18
N ALA A 51 -3.74 0.50 5.90
CA ALA A 51 -2.92 -0.56 5.32
C ALA A 51 -3.74 -1.67 4.66
N LEU A 52 -4.87 -2.07 5.27
CA LEU A 52 -5.76 -3.11 4.74
C LEU A 52 -6.51 -2.69 3.47
N LYS A 53 -6.63 -1.39 3.21
CA LYS A 53 -7.33 -0.86 2.04
C LYS A 53 -6.41 -0.60 0.84
N VAL A 54 -5.12 -0.94 0.93
CA VAL A 54 -4.15 -0.68 -0.14
C VAL A 54 -4.37 -1.63 -1.31
N ASP A 55 -4.61 -1.08 -2.50
CA ASP A 55 -4.68 -1.86 -3.73
C ASP A 55 -3.30 -2.04 -4.39
N VAL A 56 -3.26 -2.75 -5.51
CA VAL A 56 -2.01 -3.06 -6.24
C VAL A 56 -1.34 -1.80 -6.79
N ASP A 57 -2.11 -0.79 -7.21
CA ASP A 57 -1.57 0.43 -7.80
C ASP A 57 -1.08 1.40 -6.73
N GLU A 58 -1.80 1.52 -5.61
CA GLU A 58 -1.36 2.22 -4.41
C GLU A 58 -0.05 1.59 -3.85
N LEU A 59 0.09 0.26 -3.90
CA LEU A 59 1.35 -0.41 -3.55
C LEU A 59 2.48 -0.07 -4.53
N LYS A 60 2.23 0.01 -5.84
CA LYS A 60 3.24 0.44 -6.81
C LYS A 60 3.69 1.88 -6.55
N TRP A 61 2.76 2.77 -6.20
CA TRP A 61 3.05 4.15 -5.84
C TRP A 61 3.94 4.22 -4.60
N LEU A 62 3.61 3.45 -3.57
CA LEU A 62 4.43 3.34 -2.36
C LEU A 62 5.86 2.88 -2.66
N LEU A 63 6.02 1.85 -3.51
CA LEU A 63 7.33 1.35 -3.93
C LEU A 63 8.15 2.39 -4.72
N LYS A 64 7.47 3.32 -5.39
CA LYS A 64 8.10 4.46 -6.09
C LYS A 64 8.31 5.68 -5.18
N GLY A 65 7.94 5.60 -3.90
CA GLY A 65 8.11 6.68 -2.91
C GLY A 65 6.96 7.71 -2.88
N TYR A 66 5.86 7.46 -3.59
CA TYR A 66 4.67 8.31 -3.53
C TYR A 66 3.82 8.00 -2.29
N GLU A 67 2.97 8.97 -1.91
CA GLU A 67 1.93 8.73 -0.92
C GLU A 67 0.87 7.80 -1.49
N VAL A 68 0.53 6.75 -0.75
CA VAL A 68 -0.55 5.80 -1.08
C VAL A 68 -1.86 6.55 -1.28
N ARG A 69 -2.16 7.52 -0.41
CA ARG A 69 -3.35 8.36 -0.49
C ARG A 69 -2.97 9.82 -0.40
N THR A 70 -3.24 10.56 -1.46
CA THR A 70 -3.15 12.01 -1.46
C THR A 70 -4.55 12.58 -1.33
N THR A 71 -4.72 13.61 -0.49
CA THR A 71 -5.94 14.41 -0.55
C THR A 71 -5.89 15.26 -1.82
N SER A 72 -6.99 15.27 -2.59
CA SER A 72 -7.07 16.12 -3.78
C SER A 72 -6.78 17.56 -3.38
N LYS A 73 -5.75 18.15 -3.99
CA LYS A 73 -5.45 19.58 -3.83
C LYS A 73 -6.52 20.46 -4.47
N PHE A 74 -7.31 19.92 -5.39
CA PHE A 74 -8.42 20.61 -6.01
C PHE A 74 -9.64 20.59 -5.10
N LYS A 75 -10.21 21.77 -4.84
CA LYS A 75 -11.50 21.89 -4.15
C LYS A 75 -12.57 21.21 -4.98
N SER A 76 -13.42 20.41 -4.32
CA SER A 76 -14.63 19.88 -4.96
C SER A 76 -15.44 21.04 -5.54
N VAL A 77 -15.77 20.96 -6.83
CA VAL A 77 -16.57 21.97 -7.50
C VAL A 77 -17.97 21.93 -6.89
N LYS A 78 -18.30 22.91 -6.05
CA LYS A 78 -19.69 23.12 -5.62
C LYS A 78 -20.52 23.33 -6.88
N GLY A 79 -21.54 22.49 -7.08
CA GLY A 79 -22.34 22.45 -8.30
C GLY A 79 -22.73 23.84 -8.76
N ARG A 80 -22.42 24.16 -10.02
CA ARG A 80 -22.97 25.35 -10.68
C ARG A 80 -24.48 25.15 -10.74
N LYS A 81 -25.23 26.00 -10.02
CA LYS A 81 -26.65 26.18 -10.31
C LYS A 81 -26.73 26.81 -11.70
N TYR A 82 -27.06 26.01 -12.70
CA TYR A 82 -27.60 26.54 -13.94
C TYR A 82 -29.00 27.01 -13.60
N PHE A 83 -29.21 28.32 -13.73
CA PHE A 83 -30.52 28.98 -13.58
C PHE A 83 -31.45 28.52 -14.70
#